data_AF-M0PDG1-F1
#
_entry.id   AF-M0PDG1-F1
#
_cell.length_a   1.000
_cell.length_b   1.000
_cell.length_c   1.000
_cell.angle_alpha   90.00
_cell.angle_beta   90.00
_cell.angle_gamma   90.00
#
_symmetry.space_group_name_H-M   'P 1'
#
loop_
_entity.id
_entity.type
_entity.pdbx_description
1 polymer ?
#
loop_
_entity_poly.entity_id
_entity_poly.type
_entity_poly.pdbx_seq_one_letter_code
_entity_poly.pdbx_strand_id
1 'polypeptide(L)' 'MTGTELLPGASPSVTALAVIAVVLVEAALLYVGYGYLEEKLGPTVFRRLQRI' A
#
# COMPACT_ATOMS: atom_id res chain seq x y z
N MET A 1 4.74 9.41 -15.33
CA MET A 1 5.90 8.56 -15.00
C MET A 1 5.56 7.14 -15.40
N THR A 2 6.14 6.62 -16.48
CA THR A 2 5.98 5.22 -16.87
C THR A 2 7.01 4.41 -16.09
N GLY A 3 6.65 3.22 -15.58
CA GLY A 3 7.52 2.38 -14.74
C GLY A 3 8.86 1.94 -15.37
N THR A 4 9.13 2.35 -16.61
CA THR A 4 10.40 2.24 -17.33
C THR A 4 11.57 2.96 -16.67
N GLU A 5 11.31 3.91 -15.76
CA GLU A 5 12.35 4.69 -15.08
C GLU A 5 12.85 4.05 -13.78
N LEU A 6 12.22 2.97 -13.30
CA LEU A 6 12.59 2.30 -12.04
C LEU A 6 13.98 1.65 -12.09
N LEU A 7 14.40 1.14 -13.24
CA LEU A 7 15.68 0.47 -13.46
C LEU A 7 16.27 0.86 -14.82
N PRO A 8 17.01 1.99 -14.91
CA PRO A 8 17.58 2.43 -16.18
C PRO A 8 18.58 1.41 -16.72
N GLY A 9 18.40 1.01 -17.99
CA GLY A 9 19.24 0.02 -18.67
C GLY A 9 18.83 -1.45 -18.48
N ALA A 10 17.78 -1.73 -17.71
CA ALA A 10 17.24 -3.09 -17.56
C ALA A 10 16.37 -3.50 -18.76
N SER A 11 16.27 -4.81 -19.02
CA SER A 11 15.38 -5.33 -20.06
C SER A 11 13.91 -5.09 -19.68
N PRO A 12 12.98 -4.95 -20.66
CA PRO A 12 11.58 -4.63 -20.38
C PRO A 12 10.90 -5.61 -19.40
N SER A 13 11.27 -6.90 -19.46
CA SER A 13 10.75 -7.93 -18.56
C SER A 13 11.22 -7.74 -17.12
N VAL A 14 12.47 -7.33 -16.90
CA VAL A 14 13.02 -7.06 -15.57
C VAL A 14 12.35 -5.83 -14.95
N THR A 15 12.17 -4.78 -15.75
CA THR A 15 11.42 -3.59 -15.34
C THR A 15 9.97 -3.93 -14.97
N ALA A 16 9.29 -4.74 -15.78
CA ALA A 16 7.92 -5.17 -15.47
C ALA A 16 7.86 -5.97 -14.16
N LEU A 17 8.80 -6.89 -13.93
CA LEU A 17 8.89 -7.65 -12.68
C LEU A 17 9.12 -6.73 -11.48
N ALA A 18 9.97 -5.72 -11.61
CA ALA A 18 10.23 -4.74 -10.56
C ALA A 18 8.98 -3.92 -10.21
N VAL A 19 8.23 -3.47 -11.22
CA VAL A 19 6.95 -2.77 -11.01
C VAL A 19 5.97 -3.67 -10.27
N ILE A 20 5.82 -4.93 -10.68
CA ILE A 20 4.95 -5.90 -10.00
C ILE A 20 5.36 -6.07 -8.53
N ALA A 21 6.66 -6.23 -8.27
CA ALA A 21 7.18 -6.37 -6.91
C ALA A 21 6.85 -5.13 -6.05
N VAL A 22 7.03 -3.92 -6.58
CA VAL A 22 6.67 -2.68 -5.87
C VAL A 22 5.16 -2.65 -5.54
N VAL A 23 4.31 -2.95 -6.51
CA VAL A 23 2.85 -2.96 -6.30
C VAL A 23 2.44 -3.96 -5.22
N LEU A 24 3.06 -5.14 -5.18
CA LEU A 24 2.79 -6.14 -4.14
C LEU A 24 3.21 -5.64 -2.75
N VAL A 25 4.34 -4.95 -2.65
CA VAL A 25 4.80 -4.31 -1.41
C VAL A 25 3.82 -3.22 -0.97
N GLU A 26 3.40 -2.35 -1.88
CA GLU A 26 2.41 -1.31 -1.59
C GLU A 26 1.08 -1.90 -1.11
N ALA A 27 0.61 -2.97 -1.77
CA ALA A 27 -0.61 -3.67 -1.36
C ALA A 27 -0.50 -4.25 0.05
N ALA A 28 0.65 -4.87 0.38
CA ALA A 28 0.90 -5.39 1.72
C ALA A 28 0.96 -4.28 2.77
N LEU A 29 1.62 -3.16 2.46
CA LEU A 29 1.69 -1.99 3.34
C LEU A 29 0.32 -1.38 3.58
N LEU A 30 -0.51 -1.26 2.54
CA LEU A 30 -1.88 -0.77 2.69
C LEU A 30 -2.72 -1.73 3.53
N TYR A 31 -2.64 -3.04 3.27
CA TYR A 31 -3.38 -4.03 4.04
C TYR A 31 -3.05 -3.98 5.53
N VAL A 32 -1.76 -4.02 5.87
CA VAL A 32 -1.31 -3.94 7.27
C VAL A 32 -1.61 -2.56 7.86
N GLY A 33 -1.38 -1.49 7.09
CA GLY A 33 -1.60 -0.11 7.50
C GLY A 33 -3.06 0.17 7.85
N TYR A 34 -4.01 -0.31 7.03
CA TYR A 34 -5.44 -0.19 7.32
C TYR A 34 -5.85 -1.01 8.54
N GLY A 35 -5.35 -2.24 8.69
CA GLY A 35 -5.63 -3.03 9.89
C GLY A 35 -5.16 -2.34 11.17
N TYR A 36 -3.95 -1.80 11.17
CA TYR A 36 -3.42 -1.04 12.31
C TYR A 36 -4.17 0.27 12.55
N LEU A 37 -4.55 0.96 11.49
CA LEU A 37 -5.33 2.19 11.57
C LEU A 37 -6.72 1.92 12.17
N GLU A 38 -7.37 0.84 11.76
CA GLU A 38 -8.65 0.39 12.30
C GLU A 38 -8.55 0.02 13.79
N GLU A 39 -7.49 -0.69 14.19
CA GLU A 39 -7.29 -1.05 15.59
C GLU A 39 -7.16 0.18 16.49
N LYS A 40 -6.47 1.23 16.02
CA LYS A 40 -6.28 2.47 16.78
C LYS A 40 -7.48 3.41 16.72
N LEU A 41 -8.05 3.61 15.54
CA LEU A 41 -9.12 4.60 15.33
C LEU A 41 -10.50 4.01 15.59
N GLY A 42 -10.70 2.71 15.39
CA GLY A 42 -11.95 1.99 15.60
C GLY A 42 -12.59 2.29 16.96
N PRO A 43 -11.87 2.12 18.10
CA PRO A 43 -12.40 2.42 19.42
C PRO A 43 -12.75 3.90 19.64
N THR A 44 -12.09 4.80 18.92
CA THR A 44 -12.31 6.25 19.02
C THR A 44 -13.55 6.65 18.21
N VAL A 45 -13.69 6.10 17.00
CA VAL A 45 -14.85 6.32 16.13
C VAL A 45 -16.11 5.69 16.73
N PHE A 46 -16.04 4.45 17.22
CA PHE A 46 -17.17 3.79 17.88
C PHE A 46 -17.68 4.57 19.09
N ARG A 47 -16.78 5.05 19.96
CA ARG A 47 -17.16 5.88 21.11
C ARG A 47 -17.81 7.20 20.71
N ARG A 48 -17.46 7.74 19.54
CA ARG A 48 -18.04 8.98 19.02
C ARG A 48 -19.42 8.73 18.41
N LEU A 49 -19.62 7.61 17.71
CA LEU A 49 -20.93 7.20 17.20
C LEU A 49 -21.92 6.90 18.33
N GLN A 50 -21.50 6.22 19.39
CA GLN A 50 -22.38 5.91 20.53
C GLN A 50 -22.87 7.14 21.33
N ARG A 51 -22.29 8.31 21.09
CA ARG A 51 -22.69 9.58 21.74
C ARG A 51 -23.69 10.40 20.92
N ILE A 52 -24.03 9.97 19.70
CA ILE A 52 -25.03 10.59 18.83
C ILE A 52 -26.33 9.79 18.99
#